data_AF-A0A8E2JQ52-F1
#
_entry.id   AF-A0A8E2JQ52-F1
#
_cell.length_a   1.000
_cell.length_b   1.000
_cell.length_c   1.000
_cell.angle_alpha   90.00
_cell.angle_beta   90.00
_cell.angle_gamma   90.00
#
_symmetry.space_group_name_H-M   'P 1'
#
loop_
_entity.id
_entity.type
_entity.pdbx_description
1 polymer ?
#
loop_
_entity_poly.entity_id
_entity_poly.type
_entity_poly.pdbx_seq_one_letter_code
_entity_poly.pdbx_strand_id
1 'polypeptide(L)'
;MSKTSRTTESSENIGLSGLLHFTARMFREMAGLLKSRKAEKCLDHFHTDFLTCCLLVEDGTNHLKTAARSDNPLVEQLLDRFRSLLIPHTLQKTPFSLEYGSHSPLWESYLSWNNITGRSQNFQLEFIRSCVDFGSSLKKREELCKFLQESGKSLRSQTSEDTSERPAYAPQKQARSQPSYVVWLSYTLGYPPEVAPDDVEFACTPYSDSTLINESIYTQTSKIGLVAAEIAKTLAYPHVVTRSNVRKLASKLDAWRSEVPPNTQISILTSSQCPELTLYQRRAILIVHIMYLGALILLHHMSYEEIEKCKEECAVAAQQTAQQTAQQTARILGLISFDGTLTRRCWLIIYWSFSACIVLLLDVTSKFLDGIQDGVEEDLTYARGCLDMLQPCAAMSPLLIIT
;
A
#
# COMPACT_ATOMS: atom_id res chain seq x y z
N MET A 1 -17.03 -27.31 -9.15
CA MET A 1 -16.65 -26.43 -10.28
C MET A 1 -17.46 -25.15 -10.19
N SER A 2 -16.97 -24.13 -9.47
CA SER A 2 -17.63 -22.81 -9.42
C SER A 2 -17.02 -21.89 -10.49
N LYS A 3 -17.77 -21.61 -11.55
CA LYS A 3 -17.44 -20.54 -12.48
C LYS A 3 -17.65 -19.22 -11.75
N THR A 4 -16.56 -18.52 -11.41
CA THR A 4 -16.61 -17.12 -11.01
C THR A 4 -17.18 -16.32 -12.17
N SER A 5 -18.38 -15.78 -12.02
CA SER A 5 -18.99 -14.85 -12.97
C SER A 5 -18.15 -13.57 -12.99
N ARG A 6 -17.17 -13.50 -13.89
CA ARG A 6 -16.55 -12.22 -14.26
C ARG A 6 -17.68 -11.36 -14.84
N THR A 7 -17.90 -10.22 -14.21
CA THR A 7 -18.80 -9.16 -14.67
C THR A 7 -18.46 -8.86 -16.13
N THR A 8 -19.35 -9.26 -17.03
CA THR A 8 -19.40 -8.76 -18.40
C THR A 8 -19.85 -7.30 -18.30
N GLU A 9 -18.90 -6.40 -18.05
CA GLU A 9 -19.13 -4.97 -18.31
C GLU A 9 -19.54 -4.88 -19.79
N SER A 10 -20.77 -4.43 -20.04
CA SER A 10 -21.28 -4.18 -21.39
C SER A 10 -20.29 -3.27 -22.11
N SER A 11 -19.82 -3.65 -23.29
CA SER A 11 -18.77 -2.95 -24.04
C SER A 11 -19.16 -1.56 -24.54
N GLU A 12 -20.26 -1.00 -24.05
CA GLU A 12 -20.79 0.28 -24.48
C GLU A 12 -19.91 1.42 -23.92
N ASN A 13 -19.02 1.88 -24.80
CA ASN A 13 -18.31 3.15 -24.77
C ASN A 13 -17.27 3.33 -23.65
N ILE A 14 -16.22 2.51 -23.67
CA ILE A 14 -15.04 2.72 -22.84
C ILE A 14 -14.24 3.88 -23.44
N GLY A 15 -14.32 5.09 -22.87
CA GLY A 15 -13.49 6.21 -23.33
C GLY A 15 -11.98 5.94 -23.21
N LEU A 16 -11.14 6.79 -23.83
CA LEU A 16 -9.67 6.63 -23.85
C LEU A 16 -9.05 6.46 -22.46
N SER A 17 -9.57 7.16 -21.45
CA SER A 17 -9.14 6.99 -20.05
C SER A 17 -9.43 5.58 -19.50
N GLY A 18 -10.59 5.01 -19.86
CA GLY A 18 -10.92 3.62 -19.53
C GLY A 18 -9.97 2.64 -20.22
N LEU A 19 -9.69 2.84 -21.51
CA LEU A 19 -8.75 2.03 -22.26
C LEU A 19 -7.33 2.09 -21.66
N LEU A 20 -6.87 3.27 -21.26
CA LEU A 20 -5.57 3.47 -20.63
C LEU A 20 -5.50 2.76 -19.28
N HIS A 21 -6.55 2.85 -18.45
CA HIS A 21 -6.65 2.12 -17.20
C HIS A 21 -6.52 0.60 -17.40
N PHE A 22 -7.27 0.03 -18.36
CA PHE A 22 -7.21 -1.41 -18.66
C PHE A 22 -5.84 -1.84 -19.20
N THR A 23 -5.24 -0.99 -20.04
CA THR A 23 -3.93 -1.22 -20.62
C THR A 23 -2.84 -1.20 -19.55
N ALA A 24 -2.79 -0.16 -18.70
CA ALA A 24 -1.84 -0.06 -17.60
C ALA A 24 -1.94 -1.26 -16.65
N ARG A 25 -3.17 -1.68 -16.35
CA ARG A 25 -3.42 -2.89 -15.53
C ARG A 25 -2.91 -4.16 -16.20
N MET A 26 -3.18 -4.36 -17.49
CA MET A 26 -2.68 -5.51 -18.26
C MET A 26 -1.16 -5.59 -18.21
N PHE A 27 -0.47 -4.49 -18.54
CA PHE A 27 0.99 -4.42 -18.52
C PHE A 27 1.57 -4.64 -17.12
N ARG A 28 0.91 -4.13 -16.07
CA ARG A 28 1.28 -4.44 -14.67
C ARG A 28 1.21 -5.92 -14.37
N GLU A 29 0.11 -6.59 -14.73
CA GLU A 29 -0.07 -8.02 -14.50
C GLU A 29 1.00 -8.85 -15.24
N MET A 30 1.30 -8.50 -16.49
CA MET A 30 2.35 -9.14 -17.29
C MET A 30 3.75 -8.97 -16.66
N ALA A 31 4.10 -7.75 -16.25
CA ALA A 31 5.38 -7.47 -15.61
C ALA A 31 5.53 -8.19 -14.26
N GLY A 32 4.45 -8.30 -13.48
CA GLY A 32 4.43 -9.06 -12.23
C GLY A 32 4.73 -10.55 -12.43
N LEU A 33 4.17 -11.14 -13.49
CA LEU A 33 4.46 -12.53 -13.84
C LEU A 33 5.91 -12.74 -14.29
N LEU A 34 6.45 -11.83 -15.13
CA LEU A 34 7.86 -11.88 -15.54
C LEU A 34 8.82 -11.76 -14.34
N LYS A 35 8.50 -10.87 -13.39
CA LYS A 35 9.24 -10.69 -12.13
C LYS A 35 9.26 -11.97 -11.28
N SER A 36 8.08 -12.53 -11.00
CA SER A 36 7.93 -13.68 -10.09
C SER A 36 8.73 -14.92 -10.51
N ARG A 37 8.98 -15.09 -11.82
CA ARG A 37 9.69 -16.24 -12.38
C ARG A 37 11.21 -16.09 -12.44
N LYS A 38 11.74 -14.92 -12.05
CA LYS A 38 13.16 -14.56 -12.27
C LYS A 38 13.61 -14.91 -13.69
N ALA A 39 12.70 -14.77 -14.67
CA ALA A 39 12.88 -15.28 -16.03
C ALA A 39 14.19 -14.72 -16.63
N GLU A 40 14.54 -13.50 -16.25
CA GLU A 40 15.82 -12.86 -16.52
C GLU A 40 16.24 -12.05 -15.28
N LYS A 41 17.22 -12.55 -14.51
CA LYS A 41 17.72 -11.84 -13.31
C LYS A 41 18.19 -10.41 -13.61
N CYS A 42 18.67 -10.14 -14.82
CA CYS A 42 19.09 -8.81 -15.25
C CYS A 42 17.93 -7.82 -15.43
N LEU A 43 16.67 -8.28 -15.45
CA LEU A 43 15.49 -7.44 -15.65
C LEU A 43 14.69 -7.18 -14.38
N ASP A 44 15.10 -7.73 -13.25
CA ASP A 44 14.30 -7.67 -12.02
C ASP A 44 14.05 -6.22 -11.55
N HIS A 45 15.09 -5.39 -11.66
CA HIS A 45 14.99 -3.95 -11.37
C HIS A 45 14.03 -3.25 -12.33
N PHE A 46 14.20 -3.48 -13.64
CA PHE A 46 13.32 -2.90 -14.66
C PHE A 46 11.85 -3.29 -14.47
N HIS A 47 11.55 -4.57 -14.22
CA HIS A 47 10.16 -4.99 -13.98
C HIS A 47 9.57 -4.34 -12.73
N THR A 48 10.37 -4.13 -11.69
CA THR A 48 9.93 -3.44 -10.47
C THR A 48 9.60 -1.97 -10.75
N ASP A 49 10.46 -1.28 -11.49
CA ASP A 49 10.24 0.11 -11.87
C ASP A 49 9.03 0.24 -12.79
N PHE A 50 8.90 -0.64 -13.77
CA PHE A 50 7.80 -0.65 -14.73
C PHE A 50 6.46 -0.97 -14.05
N LEU A 51 6.42 -1.91 -13.10
CA LEU A 51 5.26 -2.16 -12.24
C LEU A 51 4.81 -0.90 -11.51
N THR A 52 5.78 -0.20 -10.91
CA THR A 52 5.55 1.07 -10.21
C THR A 52 5.01 2.13 -11.16
N CYS A 53 5.58 2.25 -12.36
CA CYS A 53 5.10 3.15 -13.40
C CYS A 53 3.64 2.87 -13.79
N CYS A 54 3.29 1.60 -14.02
CA CYS A 54 1.92 1.22 -14.36
C CYS A 54 0.93 1.54 -13.25
N LEU A 55 1.32 1.36 -11.98
CA LEU A 55 0.51 1.76 -10.82
C LEU A 55 0.26 3.27 -10.79
N LEU A 56 1.29 4.09 -11.06
CA LEU A 56 1.15 5.55 -11.10
C LEU A 56 0.19 6.00 -12.21
N VAL A 57 0.22 5.35 -13.37
CA VAL A 57 -0.69 5.63 -14.49
C VAL A 57 -2.12 5.16 -14.17
N GLU A 58 -2.29 3.97 -13.59
CA GLU A 58 -3.60 3.46 -13.16
C GLU A 58 -4.26 4.38 -12.13
N ASP A 59 -3.48 4.87 -11.16
CA ASP A 59 -3.92 5.84 -10.16
C ASP A 59 -4.34 7.17 -10.81
N GLY A 60 -3.48 7.76 -11.63
CA GLY A 60 -3.78 9.01 -12.35
C GLY A 60 -5.01 8.90 -13.27
N THR A 61 -5.21 7.76 -13.94
CA THR A 61 -6.39 7.53 -14.78
C THR A 61 -7.68 7.36 -13.99
N ASN A 62 -7.64 6.71 -12.82
CA ASN A 62 -8.80 6.63 -11.95
C ASN A 62 -9.28 8.01 -11.50
N HIS A 63 -8.35 8.93 -11.26
CA HIS A 63 -8.67 10.32 -10.99
C HIS A 63 -9.27 11.03 -12.21
N LEU A 64 -8.75 10.82 -13.41
CA LEU A 64 -9.32 11.39 -14.64
C LEU A 64 -10.73 10.89 -14.96
N LYS A 65 -11.08 9.64 -14.64
CA LYS A 65 -12.45 9.12 -14.84
C LYS A 65 -13.50 9.98 -14.15
N THR A 66 -13.15 10.63 -13.03
CA THR A 66 -14.05 11.51 -12.30
C THR A 66 -14.17 12.92 -12.88
N ALA A 67 -13.21 13.33 -13.73
CA ALA A 67 -13.09 14.70 -14.24
C ALA A 67 -13.71 14.93 -15.64
N ALA A 68 -14.40 13.94 -16.21
CA ALA A 68 -15.30 14.08 -17.37
C ALA A 68 -14.78 14.82 -18.62
N ARG A 69 -13.47 14.79 -18.92
CA ARG A 69 -12.93 15.24 -20.22
C ARG A 69 -12.30 14.06 -20.97
N SER A 70 -12.90 13.69 -22.11
CA SER A 70 -12.52 12.53 -22.93
C SER A 70 -11.22 12.72 -23.71
N ASP A 71 -10.76 13.95 -23.89
CA ASP A 71 -9.75 14.29 -24.90
C ASP A 71 -8.50 14.87 -24.21
N ASN A 72 -7.74 14.01 -23.52
CA ASN A 72 -6.48 14.40 -22.91
C ASN A 72 -5.30 13.93 -23.77
N PRO A 73 -4.48 14.85 -24.34
CA PRO A 73 -3.37 14.46 -25.22
C PRO A 73 -2.32 13.60 -24.51
N LEU A 74 -2.20 13.70 -23.19
CA LEU A 74 -1.31 12.84 -22.41
C LEU A 74 -1.81 11.39 -22.35
N VAL A 75 -3.13 11.20 -22.33
CA VAL A 75 -3.73 9.85 -22.37
C VAL A 75 -3.45 9.19 -23.71
N GLU A 76 -3.58 9.93 -24.83
CA GLU A 76 -3.23 9.43 -26.15
C GLU A 76 -1.74 9.09 -26.27
N GLN A 77 -0.85 9.97 -25.80
CA GLN A 77 0.60 9.70 -25.78
C GLN A 77 0.95 8.46 -24.96
N LEU A 78 0.30 8.25 -23.81
CA LEU A 78 0.49 7.07 -22.99
C LEU A 78 -0.01 5.80 -23.69
N LEU A 79 -1.18 5.86 -24.34
CA LEU A 79 -1.69 4.76 -25.13
C LEU A 79 -0.76 4.43 -26.29
N ASP A 80 -0.26 5.41 -27.03
CA ASP A 80 0.71 5.20 -28.11
C ASP A 80 2.02 4.61 -27.58
N ARG A 81 2.47 5.04 -26.39
CA ARG A 81 3.64 4.45 -25.76
C ARG A 81 3.42 2.98 -25.40
N PHE A 82 2.29 2.63 -24.77
CA PHE A 82 1.94 1.23 -24.50
C PHE A 82 1.79 0.42 -25.79
N ARG A 83 1.22 1.01 -26.84
CA ARG A 83 1.09 0.37 -28.15
C ARG A 83 2.45 0.07 -28.76
N SER A 84 3.45 0.93 -28.57
CA SER A 84 4.81 0.70 -29.06
C SER A 84 5.51 -0.49 -28.40
N LEU A 85 5.01 -0.95 -27.24
CA LEU A 85 5.47 -2.17 -26.58
C LEU A 85 4.85 -3.43 -27.18
N LEU A 86 3.79 -3.31 -27.98
CA LEU A 86 3.16 -4.47 -28.62
C LEU A 86 3.93 -4.89 -29.86
N ILE A 87 4.14 -6.19 -30.00
CA ILE A 87 4.79 -6.79 -31.16
C ILE A 87 3.77 -6.81 -32.33
N PRO A 88 4.01 -6.12 -33.47
CA PRO A 88 2.97 -5.90 -34.48
C PRO A 88 2.42 -7.16 -35.15
N HIS A 89 3.20 -8.24 -35.21
CA HIS A 89 2.87 -9.43 -35.99
C HIS A 89 2.03 -10.47 -35.24
N THR A 90 1.88 -10.35 -33.92
CA THR A 90 1.06 -11.29 -33.14
C THR A 90 -0.43 -10.93 -33.10
N LEU A 91 -0.80 -9.77 -33.64
CA LEU A 91 -2.18 -9.31 -33.76
C LEU A 91 -2.72 -9.55 -35.17
N GLN A 92 -2.76 -10.82 -35.61
CA GLN A 92 -3.44 -11.16 -36.86
C GLN A 92 -4.92 -11.50 -36.63
N LYS A 93 -5.77 -10.61 -37.14
CA LYS A 93 -7.18 -10.80 -37.57
C LYS A 93 -8.10 -11.45 -36.54
N THR A 94 -8.49 -10.70 -35.50
CA THR A 94 -9.84 -10.90 -34.94
C THR A 94 -10.84 -10.04 -35.73
N PRO A 95 -12.02 -10.57 -36.12
CA PRO A 95 -12.98 -9.85 -36.97
C PRO A 95 -13.78 -8.77 -36.22
N PHE A 96 -13.41 -8.42 -34.98
CA PHE A 96 -14.08 -7.41 -34.17
C PHE A 96 -13.37 -6.05 -34.30
N SER A 97 -13.60 -5.36 -35.42
CA SER A 97 -13.12 -4.00 -35.63
C SER A 97 -14.32 -3.11 -35.87
N LEU A 98 -14.57 -2.12 -35.00
CA LEU A 98 -15.26 -0.88 -35.39
C LEU A 98 -15.27 0.29 -34.38
N GLU A 99 -14.82 0.19 -33.13
CA GLU A 99 -15.03 1.30 -32.17
C GLU A 99 -13.79 2.07 -31.66
N TYR A 100 -12.57 1.51 -31.69
CA TYR A 100 -11.39 2.13 -31.02
C TYR A 100 -10.34 2.77 -31.92
N GLY A 101 -10.63 2.94 -33.22
CA GLY A 101 -9.74 3.60 -34.17
C GLY A 101 -8.30 3.06 -34.15
N SER A 102 -7.32 3.94 -33.98
CA SER A 102 -5.89 3.62 -33.92
C SER A 102 -5.48 2.73 -32.74
N HIS A 103 -6.28 2.65 -31.67
CA HIS A 103 -5.93 1.90 -30.46
C HIS A 103 -6.50 0.46 -30.39
N SER A 104 -7.09 -0.04 -31.49
CA SER A 104 -7.56 -1.44 -31.61
C SER A 104 -6.54 -2.48 -31.10
N PRO A 105 -5.22 -2.37 -31.40
CA PRO A 105 -4.23 -3.34 -30.93
C PRO A 105 -4.16 -3.53 -29.41
N LEU A 106 -4.33 -2.46 -28.64
CA LEU A 106 -4.27 -2.52 -27.18
C LEU A 106 -5.50 -3.20 -26.62
N TRP A 107 -6.68 -2.88 -27.17
CA TRP A 107 -7.92 -3.49 -26.75
C TRP A 107 -7.96 -4.99 -27.07
N GLU A 108 -7.54 -5.38 -28.27
CA GLU A 108 -7.42 -6.79 -28.67
C GLU A 108 -6.42 -7.56 -27.78
N SER A 109 -5.28 -6.93 -27.46
CA SER A 109 -4.29 -7.48 -26.54
C SER A 109 -4.86 -7.66 -25.13
N TYR A 110 -5.63 -6.68 -24.64
CA TYR A 110 -6.31 -6.74 -23.34
C TYR A 110 -7.33 -7.87 -23.27
N LEU A 111 -8.19 -8.01 -24.29
CA LEU A 111 -9.16 -9.10 -24.38
C LEU A 111 -8.47 -10.47 -24.43
N SER A 112 -7.40 -10.57 -25.22
CA SER A 112 -6.59 -11.79 -25.33
C SER A 112 -5.95 -12.15 -23.99
N TRP A 113 -5.37 -11.17 -23.30
CA TRP A 113 -4.80 -11.33 -21.96
C TRP A 113 -5.84 -11.83 -20.96
N ASN A 114 -7.02 -11.22 -20.94
CA ASN A 114 -8.12 -11.61 -20.05
C ASN A 114 -8.61 -13.05 -20.28
N ASN A 115 -8.63 -13.50 -21.54
CA ASN A 115 -9.01 -14.85 -21.90
C ASN A 115 -8.00 -15.91 -21.42
N ILE A 116 -6.75 -15.52 -21.20
CA ILE A 116 -5.67 -16.44 -20.80
C ILE A 116 -5.27 -16.32 -19.33
N THR A 117 -5.78 -15.33 -18.59
CA THR A 117 -5.47 -15.15 -17.15
C THR A 117 -5.85 -16.36 -16.30
N GLY A 118 -6.82 -17.18 -16.76
CA GLY A 118 -7.22 -18.42 -16.09
C GLY A 118 -6.43 -19.67 -16.52
N ARG A 119 -5.48 -19.54 -17.46
CA ARG A 119 -4.65 -20.66 -17.95
C ARG A 119 -3.38 -20.82 -17.12
N SER A 120 -2.55 -21.82 -17.46
CA SER A 120 -1.27 -22.05 -16.78
C SER A 120 -0.32 -20.86 -16.95
N GLN A 121 0.52 -20.61 -15.96
CA GLN A 121 1.52 -19.52 -16.02
C GLN A 121 2.47 -19.66 -17.20
N ASN A 122 2.83 -20.88 -17.61
CA ASN A 122 3.70 -21.09 -18.77
C ASN A 122 3.05 -20.55 -20.06
N PHE A 123 1.75 -20.77 -20.23
CA PHE A 123 1.00 -20.24 -21.37
C PHE A 123 0.94 -18.70 -21.33
N GLN A 124 0.78 -18.12 -20.14
CA GLN A 124 0.80 -16.68 -19.96
C GLN A 124 2.16 -16.08 -20.32
N LEU A 125 3.26 -16.72 -19.92
CA LEU A 125 4.62 -16.28 -20.25
C LEU A 125 4.91 -16.37 -21.75
N GLU A 126 4.47 -17.44 -22.41
CA GLU A 126 4.58 -17.60 -23.85
C GLU A 126 3.82 -16.50 -24.58
N PHE A 127 2.60 -16.20 -24.14
CA PHE A 127 1.82 -15.08 -24.65
C PHE A 127 2.55 -13.75 -24.48
N ILE A 128 3.04 -13.44 -23.27
CA ILE A 128 3.77 -12.18 -22.99
C ILE A 128 4.97 -12.04 -23.93
N ARG A 129 5.78 -13.09 -24.08
CA ARG A 129 6.95 -13.09 -24.97
C ARG A 129 6.59 -12.90 -26.45
N SER A 130 5.41 -13.38 -26.85
CA SER A 130 4.93 -13.23 -28.22
C SER A 130 4.30 -11.86 -28.49
N CYS A 131 3.74 -11.21 -27.46
CA CYS A 131 2.93 -10.00 -27.63
C CYS A 131 3.63 -8.72 -27.19
N VAL A 132 4.63 -8.79 -26.31
CA VAL A 132 5.23 -7.60 -25.69
C VAL A 132 6.74 -7.59 -25.87
N ASP A 133 7.26 -6.47 -26.38
CA ASP A 133 8.68 -6.13 -26.41
C ASP A 133 8.92 -4.95 -25.45
N PHE A 134 9.53 -5.23 -24.29
CA PHE A 134 9.96 -4.21 -23.33
C PHE A 134 11.21 -3.44 -23.77
N GLY A 135 11.69 -3.69 -24.98
CA GLY A 135 12.89 -3.10 -25.55
C GLY A 135 14.08 -4.03 -25.44
N SER A 136 14.90 -4.02 -26.50
CA SER A 136 16.12 -4.82 -26.63
C SER A 136 17.33 -4.25 -25.89
N SER A 137 17.28 -3.01 -25.39
CA SER A 137 18.39 -2.36 -24.69
C SER A 137 17.97 -1.75 -23.35
N LEU A 138 18.92 -1.70 -22.42
CA LEU A 138 18.74 -1.05 -21.11
C LEU A 138 18.30 0.42 -21.26
N LYS A 139 18.92 1.15 -22.17
CA LYS A 139 18.59 2.56 -22.44
C LYS A 139 17.12 2.76 -22.82
N LYS A 140 16.56 1.92 -23.70
CA LYS A 140 15.15 2.02 -24.11
C LYS A 140 14.19 1.75 -22.94
N ARG A 141 14.57 0.82 -22.06
CA ARG A 141 13.82 0.47 -20.84
C ARG A 141 13.82 1.62 -19.83
N GLU A 142 14.97 2.24 -19.60
CA GLU A 142 15.09 3.42 -18.73
C GLU A 142 14.29 4.60 -19.30
N GLU A 143 14.37 4.86 -20.60
CA GLU A 143 13.58 5.89 -21.29
C GLU A 143 12.07 5.65 -21.16
N LEU A 144 11.62 4.39 -21.26
CA LEU A 144 10.23 4.00 -21.04
C LEU A 144 9.79 4.28 -19.59
N CYS A 145 10.54 3.82 -18.59
CA CYS A 145 10.21 4.05 -17.18
C CYS A 145 10.17 5.56 -16.88
N LYS A 146 11.17 6.32 -17.33
CA LYS A 146 11.22 7.77 -17.15
C LYS A 146 9.99 8.45 -17.74
N PHE A 147 9.64 8.12 -18.99
CA PHE A 147 8.45 8.66 -19.64
C PHE A 147 7.17 8.36 -18.86
N LEU A 148 6.98 7.12 -18.39
CA LEU A 148 5.78 6.74 -17.65
C LEU A 148 5.73 7.41 -16.26
N GLN A 149 6.86 7.60 -15.59
CA GLN A 149 6.95 8.33 -14.32
C GLN A 149 6.58 9.80 -14.51
N GLU A 150 7.16 10.48 -15.50
CA GLU A 150 6.87 11.88 -15.82
C GLU A 150 5.40 12.05 -16.22
N SER A 151 4.87 11.15 -17.04
CA SER A 151 3.45 11.16 -17.43
C SER A 151 2.52 10.91 -16.25
N GLY A 152 2.84 9.96 -15.37
CA GLY A 152 2.06 9.69 -14.15
C GLY A 152 2.05 10.90 -13.20
N LYS A 153 3.17 11.63 -13.08
CA LYS A 153 3.24 12.90 -12.34
C LYS A 153 2.36 13.97 -12.98
N SER A 154 2.42 14.11 -14.31
CA SER A 154 1.61 15.08 -15.07
C SER A 154 0.11 14.79 -15.00
N LEU A 155 -0.32 13.52 -15.03
CA LEU A 155 -1.73 13.15 -14.83
C LEU A 155 -2.23 13.60 -13.45
N ARG A 156 -1.41 13.44 -12.41
CA ARG A 156 -1.75 13.89 -11.05
C ARG A 156 -1.78 15.41 -10.94
N SER A 157 -0.85 16.13 -11.56
CA SER A 157 -0.83 17.60 -11.50
C SER A 157 -2.04 18.22 -12.21
N GLN A 158 -2.45 17.67 -13.36
CA GLN A 158 -3.65 18.14 -14.07
C GLN A 158 -4.93 17.96 -13.25
N THR A 159 -4.98 16.96 -12.37
CA THR A 159 -6.11 16.74 -11.46
C THR A 159 -6.12 17.77 -10.32
N SER A 160 -4.97 18.39 -10.00
CA SER A 160 -4.83 19.33 -8.88
C SER A 160 -5.19 20.78 -9.24
N GLU A 161 -5.17 21.17 -10.52
CA GLU A 161 -5.23 22.59 -10.91
C GLU A 161 -6.62 23.14 -11.26
N ASP A 162 -7.64 22.29 -11.50
CA ASP A 162 -9.00 22.76 -11.82
C ASP A 162 -9.80 23.16 -10.56
N THR A 163 -9.18 23.94 -9.68
CA THR A 163 -9.81 24.53 -8.49
C THR A 163 -10.50 25.87 -8.80
N SER A 164 -10.34 26.39 -10.03
CA SER A 164 -10.87 27.71 -10.44
C SER A 164 -12.37 27.74 -10.74
N GLU A 165 -13.00 26.59 -11.03
CA GLU A 165 -14.45 26.52 -11.33
C GLU A 165 -15.27 25.91 -10.18
N ARG A 166 -14.68 25.71 -9.00
CA ARG A 166 -15.46 25.31 -7.83
C ARG A 166 -16.30 26.49 -7.33
N PRO A 167 -17.63 26.34 -7.14
CA PRO A 167 -18.44 27.38 -6.53
C PRO A 167 -17.83 27.76 -5.18
N ALA A 168 -17.74 29.07 -4.92
CA ALA A 168 -17.01 29.72 -3.82
C ALA A 168 -17.40 29.32 -2.37
N TYR A 169 -18.16 28.24 -2.20
CA TYR A 169 -18.68 27.74 -0.93
C TYR A 169 -18.23 26.30 -0.59
N ALA A 170 -17.40 25.65 -1.41
CA ALA A 170 -16.81 24.36 -1.05
C ALA A 170 -15.39 24.57 -0.47
N PRO A 171 -15.13 24.23 0.81
CA PRO A 171 -13.84 24.50 1.43
C PRO A 171 -12.73 23.70 0.73
N GLN A 172 -11.63 24.40 0.44
CA GLN A 172 -10.39 24.01 -0.25
C GLN A 172 -9.60 22.84 0.40
N LYS A 173 -10.22 22.12 1.35
CA LYS A 173 -9.61 21.14 2.27
C LYS A 173 -9.25 19.77 1.67
N GLN A 174 -9.67 19.46 0.44
CA GLN A 174 -9.64 18.06 -0.05
C GLN A 174 -8.55 17.71 -1.08
N ALA A 175 -7.75 18.67 -1.57
CA ALA A 175 -6.78 18.40 -2.64
C ALA A 175 -5.32 18.20 -2.18
N ARG A 176 -4.96 18.62 -0.95
CA ARG A 176 -3.61 18.39 -0.36
C ARG A 176 -3.52 17.17 0.56
N SER A 177 -4.49 16.26 0.50
CA SER A 177 -4.70 15.22 1.51
C SER A 177 -3.99 13.88 1.23
N GLN A 178 -2.71 13.86 0.83
CA GLN A 178 -1.98 12.60 0.62
C GLN A 178 -0.63 12.38 1.36
N PRO A 179 -0.22 13.13 2.42
CA PRO A 179 0.92 12.71 3.22
C PRO A 179 0.74 11.30 3.79
N SER A 180 -0.48 10.94 4.25
CA SER A 180 -0.71 9.69 4.99
C SER A 180 -0.47 8.40 4.18
N TYR A 181 -0.84 8.38 2.89
CA TYR A 181 -0.73 7.17 2.06
C TYR A 181 0.72 6.90 1.62
N VAL A 182 1.44 7.94 1.17
CA VAL A 182 2.85 7.83 0.73
C VAL A 182 3.75 7.43 1.89
N VAL A 183 3.53 8.04 3.04
CA VAL A 183 4.23 7.76 4.29
C VAL A 183 4.00 6.30 4.73
N TRP A 184 2.77 5.79 4.59
CA TRP A 184 2.45 4.42 4.95
C TRP A 184 3.10 3.37 4.04
N LEU A 185 3.05 3.57 2.72
CA LEU A 185 3.74 2.69 1.78
C LEU A 185 5.25 2.68 2.05
N SER A 186 5.82 3.85 2.35
CA SER A 186 7.23 3.95 2.68
C SER A 186 7.63 3.05 3.84
N TYR A 187 6.95 3.13 4.99
CA TYR A 187 7.41 2.40 6.17
C TYR A 187 7.04 0.91 6.18
N THR A 188 5.99 0.50 5.46
CA THR A 188 5.58 -0.92 5.41
C THR A 188 6.22 -1.71 4.26
N LEU A 189 6.55 -1.05 3.14
CA LEU A 189 7.14 -1.69 1.96
C LEU A 189 8.61 -1.31 1.75
N GLY A 190 9.16 -0.46 2.61
CA GLY A 190 10.56 -0.03 2.53
C GLY A 190 10.85 0.95 1.39
N TYR A 191 9.84 1.60 0.81
CA TYR A 191 10.09 2.68 -0.15
C TYR A 191 10.75 3.86 0.57
N PRO A 192 11.78 4.50 -0.01
CA PRO A 192 12.35 5.70 0.58
C PRO A 192 11.25 6.77 0.67
N PRO A 193 10.97 7.33 1.85
CA PRO A 193 9.95 8.37 1.98
C PRO A 193 10.46 9.64 1.28
N GLU A 194 9.85 10.03 0.16
CA GLU A 194 9.96 11.39 -0.40
C GLU A 194 9.03 12.34 0.39
N VAL A 195 9.22 12.40 1.71
CA VAL A 195 8.47 13.34 2.56
C VAL A 195 9.22 14.67 2.54
N ALA A 196 8.62 15.68 1.91
CA ALA A 196 9.17 17.03 1.92
C ALA A 196 9.01 17.67 3.32
N PRO A 197 9.88 18.61 3.70
CA PRO A 197 9.73 19.38 4.94
C PRO A 197 8.34 20.02 5.08
N ASP A 198 7.80 20.50 3.96
CA ASP A 198 6.47 21.11 3.88
C ASP A 198 5.34 20.11 4.24
N ASP A 199 5.50 18.82 3.92
CA ASP A 199 4.54 17.77 4.30
C ASP A 199 4.52 17.56 5.81
N VAL A 200 5.68 17.67 6.45
CA VAL A 200 5.83 17.56 7.91
C VAL A 200 5.19 18.77 8.59
N GLU A 201 5.46 19.97 8.10
CA GLU A 201 4.86 21.20 8.62
C GLU A 201 3.33 21.19 8.47
N PHE A 202 2.83 20.75 7.31
CA PHE A 202 1.40 20.63 7.06
C PHE A 202 0.71 19.59 7.95
N ALA A 203 1.32 18.43 8.18
CA ALA A 203 0.75 17.39 9.03
C ALA A 203 0.81 17.73 10.53
N CYS A 204 1.82 18.50 10.94
CA CYS A 204 2.07 18.86 12.33
C CYS A 204 1.48 20.20 12.75
N THR A 205 0.99 21.03 11.80
CA THR A 205 0.39 22.31 12.12
C THR A 205 -0.89 22.08 12.95
N PRO A 206 -0.96 22.59 14.19
CA PRO A 206 -2.15 22.45 15.02
C PRO A 206 -3.29 23.23 14.36
N TYR A 207 -4.19 22.50 13.69
CA TYR A 207 -5.46 23.07 13.27
C TYR A 207 -6.28 23.35 14.53
N SER A 208 -6.36 24.62 14.92
CA SER A 208 -7.21 25.08 16.00
C SER A 208 -8.67 24.67 15.72
N ASP A 209 -9.27 23.94 16.65
CA ASP A 209 -10.68 23.55 16.68
C ASP A 209 -11.24 22.87 15.43
N SER A 210 -10.63 21.75 15.02
CA SER A 210 -11.41 20.81 14.23
C SER A 210 -12.41 20.08 15.13
N THR A 211 -13.64 20.58 15.13
CA THR A 211 -14.79 19.93 15.79
C THR A 211 -15.18 18.61 15.11
N LEU A 212 -14.64 18.32 13.92
CA LEU A 212 -14.99 17.15 13.14
C LEU A 212 -14.06 15.98 13.47
N ILE A 213 -14.64 14.92 14.04
CA ILE A 213 -13.92 13.68 14.37
C ILE A 213 -13.11 13.10 13.20
N ASN A 214 -13.59 13.22 11.95
CA ASN A 214 -12.89 12.73 10.77
C ASN A 214 -11.56 13.46 10.52
N GLU A 215 -11.54 14.78 10.72
CA GLU A 215 -10.33 15.58 10.57
C GLU A 215 -9.34 15.24 11.70
N SER A 216 -9.83 15.08 12.94
CA SER A 216 -9.00 14.61 14.06
C SER A 216 -8.35 13.26 13.77
N ILE A 217 -9.13 12.26 13.32
CA ILE A 217 -8.63 10.95 12.90
C ILE A 217 -7.55 11.09 11.81
N TYR A 218 -7.81 11.90 10.79
CA TYR A 218 -6.88 12.12 9.68
C TYR A 218 -5.56 12.78 10.15
N THR A 219 -5.64 13.80 10.99
CA THR A 219 -4.48 14.46 11.60
C THR A 219 -3.67 13.47 12.42
N GLN A 220 -4.32 12.67 13.28
CA GLN A 220 -3.62 11.68 14.10
C GLN A 220 -2.98 10.58 13.24
N THR A 221 -3.66 10.12 12.19
CA THR A 221 -3.13 9.17 11.20
C THR A 221 -1.87 9.72 10.53
N SER A 222 -1.89 10.99 10.13
CA SER A 222 -0.77 11.64 9.45
C SER A 222 0.43 11.82 10.39
N LYS A 223 0.19 12.32 11.61
CA LYS A 223 1.24 12.49 12.63
C LYS A 223 1.94 11.17 12.94
N ILE A 224 1.18 10.10 13.23
CA ILE A 224 1.79 8.81 13.56
C ILE A 224 2.49 8.17 12.37
N GLY A 225 1.92 8.32 11.17
CA GLY A 225 2.55 7.87 9.94
C GLY A 225 3.94 8.49 9.77
N LEU A 226 4.07 9.81 9.95
CA LEU A 226 5.34 10.50 9.77
C LEU A 226 6.42 9.99 10.73
N VAL A 227 6.07 9.76 11.99
CA VAL A 227 6.99 9.16 12.96
C VAL A 227 7.37 7.74 12.54
N ALA A 228 6.42 6.93 12.06
CA ALA A 228 6.68 5.58 11.57
C ALA A 228 7.61 5.56 10.33
N ALA A 229 7.45 6.51 9.40
CA ALA A 229 8.35 6.65 8.25
C ALA A 229 9.76 7.09 8.65
N GLU A 230 9.91 7.97 9.65
CA GLU A 230 11.23 8.32 10.19
C GLU A 230 11.91 7.12 10.88
N ILE A 231 11.14 6.30 11.60
CA ILE A 231 11.59 5.03 12.19
C ILE A 231 12.07 4.07 11.10
N ALA A 232 11.24 3.79 10.09
CA ALA A 232 11.59 2.87 9.00
C ALA A 232 12.78 3.37 8.17
N LYS A 233 12.86 4.69 7.93
CA LYS A 233 14.04 5.29 7.28
C LYS A 233 15.29 5.05 8.13
N THR A 234 15.21 5.22 9.44
CA THR A 234 16.36 4.98 10.34
C THR A 234 16.78 3.51 10.32
N LEU A 235 15.81 2.58 10.37
CA LEU A 235 16.04 1.13 10.22
C LEU A 235 16.76 0.77 8.91
N ALA A 236 16.40 1.41 7.80
CA ALA A 236 17.01 1.13 6.51
C ALA A 236 18.50 1.52 6.43
N TYR A 237 19.01 2.30 7.39
CA TYR A 237 20.40 2.75 7.43
C TYR A 237 21.06 2.36 8.77
N PRO A 238 21.70 1.17 8.86
CA PRO A 238 22.25 0.66 10.12
C PRO A 238 23.22 1.60 10.85
N HIS A 239 23.97 2.43 10.09
CA HIS A 239 24.91 3.41 10.66
C HIS A 239 24.22 4.59 11.37
N VAL A 240 22.92 4.80 11.14
CA VAL A 240 22.11 5.87 11.75
C VAL A 240 21.35 5.33 12.97
N VAL A 241 21.23 4.01 13.12
CA VAL A 241 20.62 3.39 14.31
C VAL A 241 21.56 3.61 15.49
N THR A 242 21.29 4.65 16.27
CA THR A 242 22.05 4.99 17.48
C THR A 242 21.09 5.07 18.65
N ARG A 243 21.55 4.74 19.86
CA ARG A 243 20.76 4.91 21.10
C ARG A 243 20.14 6.30 21.26
N SER A 244 20.82 7.36 20.78
CA SER A 244 20.28 8.72 20.79
C SER A 244 19.08 8.87 19.84
N ASN A 245 19.20 8.35 18.62
CA ASN A 245 18.11 8.38 17.64
C ASN A 245 16.91 7.52 18.08
N VAL A 246 17.16 6.33 18.63
CA VAL A 246 16.11 5.47 19.19
C VAL A 246 15.36 6.20 20.32
N ARG A 247 16.06 6.84 21.27
CA ARG A 247 15.42 7.63 22.33
C ARG A 247 14.62 8.82 21.79
N LYS A 248 15.14 9.52 20.78
CA LYS A 248 14.44 10.64 20.14
C LYS A 248 13.13 10.17 19.49
N LEU A 249 13.15 9.04 18.78
CA LEU A 249 11.97 8.47 18.13
C LEU A 249 10.96 7.92 19.16
N ALA A 250 11.44 7.29 20.23
CA ALA A 250 10.60 6.88 21.36
C ALA A 250 9.86 8.08 21.96
N SER A 251 10.58 9.17 22.24
CA SER A 251 9.98 10.40 22.77
C SER A 251 8.94 11.01 21.84
N LYS A 252 9.09 10.89 20.51
CA LYS A 252 8.07 11.33 19.54
C LYS A 252 6.80 10.48 19.62
N LEU A 253 6.93 9.16 19.79
CA LEU A 253 5.78 8.27 19.98
C LEU A 253 5.06 8.54 21.32
N ASP A 254 5.81 8.78 22.40
CA ASP A 254 5.23 9.13 23.71
C ASP A 254 4.53 10.48 23.69
N ALA A 255 5.12 11.47 23.00
CA ALA A 255 4.49 12.77 22.78
C ALA A 255 3.18 12.60 22.01
N TRP A 256 3.20 11.85 20.89
CA TRP A 256 1.99 11.56 20.13
C TRP A 256 0.91 10.94 21.02
N ARG A 257 1.25 9.90 21.80
CA ARG A 257 0.31 9.21 22.71
C ARG A 257 -0.33 10.17 23.71
N SER A 258 0.46 11.10 24.25
CA SER A 258 0.01 12.08 25.26
C SER A 258 -0.85 13.19 24.64
N GLU A 259 -0.65 13.49 23.36
CA GLU A 259 -1.37 14.51 22.61
C GLU A 259 -2.63 14.00 21.90
N VAL A 260 -2.89 12.68 21.87
CA VAL A 260 -4.07 12.11 21.21
C VAL A 260 -5.36 12.69 21.83
N PRO A 261 -6.18 13.40 21.05
CA PRO A 261 -7.42 13.98 21.53
C PRO A 261 -8.38 12.92 22.11
N PRO A 262 -9.12 13.21 23.19
CA PRO A 262 -10.01 12.23 23.83
C PRO A 262 -11.00 11.55 22.87
N ASN A 263 -11.50 12.26 21.86
CA ASN A 263 -12.43 11.74 20.87
C ASN A 263 -11.80 10.72 19.89
N THR A 264 -10.48 10.57 19.89
CA THR A 264 -9.73 9.60 19.07
C THR A 264 -8.97 8.56 19.88
N GLN A 265 -9.12 8.56 21.21
CA GLN A 265 -8.54 7.53 22.06
C GLN A 265 -9.35 6.23 21.98
N ILE A 266 -8.71 5.06 22.15
CA ILE A 266 -9.42 3.76 22.14
C ILE A 266 -10.52 3.72 23.21
N SER A 267 -10.31 4.38 24.35
CA SER A 267 -11.26 4.45 25.46
C SER A 267 -12.64 4.97 25.06
N ILE A 268 -12.73 5.85 24.05
CA ILE A 268 -14.03 6.35 23.58
C ILE A 268 -14.91 5.22 23.04
N LEU A 269 -14.29 4.21 22.42
CA LEU A 269 -14.98 3.09 21.77
C LEU A 269 -15.63 2.13 22.76
N THR A 270 -15.18 2.13 24.02
CA THR A 270 -15.69 1.31 25.12
C THR A 270 -16.48 2.11 26.15
N SER A 271 -16.45 3.44 26.08
CA SER A 271 -17.15 4.30 27.04
C SER A 271 -18.67 4.22 26.88
N SER A 272 -19.40 4.30 28.00
CA SER A 272 -20.86 4.39 28.03
C SER A 272 -21.38 5.74 27.51
N GLN A 273 -20.52 6.75 27.46
CA GLN A 273 -20.80 8.09 26.93
C GLN A 273 -20.25 8.28 25.51
N CYS A 274 -20.15 7.19 24.74
CA CYS A 274 -19.62 7.22 23.39
C CYS A 274 -20.48 8.15 22.51
N PRO A 275 -19.89 9.18 21.86
CA PRO A 275 -20.56 9.91 20.81
C PRO A 275 -21.07 8.94 19.74
N GLU A 276 -22.12 9.29 19.00
CA GLU A 276 -22.55 8.48 17.85
C GLU A 276 -21.46 8.46 16.77
N LEU A 277 -20.54 7.50 16.89
CA LEU A 277 -19.49 7.24 15.94
C LEU A 277 -19.99 6.27 14.88
N THR A 278 -19.83 6.64 13.63
CA THR A 278 -20.05 5.73 12.50
C THR A 278 -19.09 4.54 12.58
N LEU A 279 -19.48 3.40 12.00
CA LEU A 279 -18.59 2.22 11.89
C LEU A 279 -17.24 2.57 11.24
N TYR A 280 -17.26 3.46 10.24
CA TYR A 280 -16.06 3.96 9.59
C TYR A 280 -15.12 4.67 10.59
N GLN A 281 -15.65 5.60 11.39
CA GLN A 281 -14.86 6.34 12.38
C GLN A 281 -14.27 5.43 13.46
N ARG A 282 -15.07 4.48 13.98
CA ARG A 282 -14.58 3.51 14.97
C ARG A 282 -13.40 2.71 14.43
N ARG A 283 -13.49 2.23 13.19
CA ARG A 283 -12.39 1.50 12.53
C ARG A 283 -11.18 2.37 12.26
N ALA A 284 -11.39 3.59 11.80
CA ALA A 284 -10.30 4.50 11.52
C ALA A 284 -9.54 4.84 12.81
N ILE A 285 -10.24 5.01 13.95
CA ILE A 285 -9.60 5.13 15.27
C ILE A 285 -8.76 3.87 15.58
N LEU A 286 -9.33 2.67 15.45
CA LEU A 286 -8.60 1.42 15.70
C LEU A 286 -7.34 1.30 14.79
N ILE A 287 -7.45 1.69 13.53
CA ILE A 287 -6.34 1.71 12.56
C ILE A 287 -5.23 2.69 12.99
N VAL A 288 -5.58 3.90 13.42
CA VAL A 288 -4.61 4.88 13.95
C VAL A 288 -3.80 4.28 15.10
N HIS A 289 -4.47 3.58 16.02
CA HIS A 289 -3.78 2.93 17.15
C HIS A 289 -2.96 1.71 16.73
N ILE A 290 -3.39 0.94 15.73
CA ILE A 290 -2.56 -0.10 15.12
C ILE A 290 -1.30 0.51 14.51
N MET A 291 -1.39 1.66 13.83
CA MET A 291 -0.20 2.35 13.29
C MET A 291 0.77 2.75 14.40
N TYR A 292 0.27 3.24 15.52
CA TYR A 292 1.08 3.57 16.69
C TYR A 292 1.79 2.34 17.27
N LEU A 293 1.06 1.26 17.53
CA LEU A 293 1.64 0.01 18.04
C LEU A 293 2.62 -0.60 17.05
N GLY A 294 2.33 -0.51 15.76
CA GLY A 294 3.24 -0.94 14.72
C GLY A 294 4.54 -0.13 14.69
N ALA A 295 4.46 1.20 14.84
CA ALA A 295 5.64 2.04 14.96
C ALA A 295 6.49 1.67 16.18
N LEU A 296 5.85 1.30 17.31
CA LEU A 296 6.55 0.75 18.48
C LEU A 296 7.23 -0.59 18.18
N ILE A 297 6.59 -1.51 17.47
CA ILE A 297 7.21 -2.79 17.06
C ILE A 297 8.48 -2.52 16.23
N LEU A 298 8.43 -1.60 15.26
CA LEU A 298 9.60 -1.22 14.47
C LEU A 298 10.69 -0.56 15.33
N LEU A 299 10.32 0.28 16.29
CA LEU A 299 11.25 0.90 17.23
C LEU A 299 11.95 -0.12 18.13
N HIS A 300 11.23 -1.16 18.56
CA HIS A 300 11.81 -2.26 19.31
C HIS A 300 12.80 -3.06 18.46
N HIS A 301 12.50 -3.30 17.17
CA HIS A 301 13.45 -3.92 16.25
C HIS A 301 14.78 -3.15 16.15
N MET A 302 14.74 -1.81 16.03
CA MET A 302 15.95 -0.97 16.10
C MET A 302 16.69 -1.11 17.42
N SER A 303 15.92 -1.21 18.51
CA SER A 303 16.50 -1.33 19.85
C SER A 303 17.28 -2.63 19.95
N TYR A 304 16.81 -3.74 19.37
CA TYR A 304 17.54 -5.01 19.35
C TYR A 304 18.89 -4.92 18.63
N GLU A 305 18.96 -4.27 17.46
CA GLU A 305 20.21 -4.07 16.71
C GLU A 305 21.24 -3.25 17.51
N GLU A 306 20.79 -2.30 18.33
CA GLU A 306 21.65 -1.55 19.25
C GLU A 306 21.95 -2.31 20.55
N ILE A 307 21.03 -3.16 21.01
CA ILE A 307 21.15 -3.94 22.24
C ILE A 307 22.15 -5.09 22.08
N GLU A 308 22.40 -5.61 20.87
CA GLU A 308 23.53 -6.51 20.62
C GLU A 308 24.88 -5.91 21.10
N LYS A 309 24.95 -4.58 21.26
CA LYS A 309 26.09 -3.84 21.81
C LYS A 309 25.97 -3.50 23.30
N CYS A 310 24.85 -3.81 23.97
CA CYS A 310 24.55 -3.52 25.37
C CYS A 310 24.42 -4.80 26.24
N LYS A 311 24.25 -4.60 27.56
CA LYS A 311 24.06 -5.69 28.53
C LYS A 311 22.70 -6.38 28.37
N GLU A 312 22.67 -7.67 28.73
CA GLU A 312 21.54 -8.60 28.66
C GLU A 312 20.22 -8.07 29.28
N GLU A 313 20.28 -7.34 30.39
CA GLU A 313 19.10 -6.78 31.07
C GLU A 313 18.28 -5.81 30.18
N CYS A 314 18.95 -5.04 29.31
CA CYS A 314 18.26 -4.15 28.37
C CYS A 314 17.49 -4.92 27.29
N ALA A 315 17.98 -6.10 26.91
CA ALA A 315 17.36 -6.95 25.89
C ALA A 315 16.03 -7.51 26.38
N VAL A 316 16.02 -8.00 27.63
CA VAL A 316 14.81 -8.58 28.25
C VAL A 316 13.69 -7.53 28.36
N ALA A 317 14.02 -6.30 28.80
CA ALA A 317 13.02 -5.24 28.91
C ALA A 317 12.45 -4.81 27.54
N ALA A 318 13.30 -4.74 26.52
CA ALA A 318 12.87 -4.44 25.15
C ALA A 318 11.96 -5.55 24.59
N GLN A 319 12.31 -6.81 24.86
CA GLN A 319 11.51 -7.98 24.47
C GLN A 319 10.11 -7.94 25.06
N GLN A 320 10.02 -7.75 26.39
CA GLN A 320 8.74 -7.69 27.08
C GLN A 320 7.85 -6.58 26.53
N THR A 321 8.44 -5.41 26.22
CA THR A 321 7.69 -4.29 25.66
C THR A 321 7.21 -4.58 24.24
N ALA A 322 8.04 -5.23 23.41
CA ALA A 322 7.66 -5.67 22.06
C ALA A 322 6.53 -6.71 22.10
N GLN A 323 6.63 -7.69 23.01
CA GLN A 323 5.61 -8.71 23.23
C GLN A 323 4.28 -8.06 23.62
N GLN A 324 4.26 -7.20 24.65
CA GLN A 324 3.05 -6.49 25.07
C GLN A 324 2.43 -5.68 23.93
N THR A 325 3.25 -5.00 23.14
CA THR A 325 2.81 -4.23 21.97
C THR A 325 2.17 -5.14 20.91
N ALA A 326 2.75 -6.30 20.64
CA ALA A 326 2.20 -7.29 19.70
C ALA A 326 0.86 -7.88 20.20
N GLN A 327 0.75 -8.19 21.49
CA GLN A 327 -0.50 -8.64 22.11
C GLN A 327 -1.60 -7.57 21.98
N GLN A 328 -1.30 -6.30 22.27
CA GLN A 328 -2.28 -5.22 22.08
C GLN A 328 -2.68 -5.08 20.61
N THR A 329 -1.74 -5.24 19.68
CA THR A 329 -2.02 -5.21 18.24
C THR A 329 -3.00 -6.32 17.86
N ALA A 330 -2.76 -7.55 18.30
CA ALA A 330 -3.65 -8.70 18.08
C ALA A 330 -5.06 -8.47 18.64
N ARG A 331 -5.18 -7.89 19.84
CA ARG A 331 -6.48 -7.54 20.45
C ARG A 331 -7.24 -6.52 19.60
N ILE A 332 -6.58 -5.44 19.16
CA ILE A 332 -7.22 -4.43 18.30
C ILE A 332 -7.63 -5.03 16.95
N LEU A 333 -6.80 -5.89 16.36
CA LEU A 333 -7.13 -6.62 15.13
C LEU A 333 -8.39 -7.48 15.29
N GLY A 334 -8.54 -8.17 16.42
CA GLY A 334 -9.76 -8.91 16.77
C GLY A 334 -11.00 -8.02 16.87
N LEU A 335 -10.86 -6.78 17.37
CA LEU A 335 -11.96 -5.81 17.40
C LEU A 335 -12.38 -5.37 15.99
N ILE A 336 -11.42 -5.20 15.06
CA ILE A 336 -11.73 -4.82 13.68
C ILE A 336 -12.38 -5.98 12.92
N SER A 337 -12.01 -7.22 13.22
CA SER A 337 -12.51 -8.41 12.51
C SER A 337 -13.94 -8.78 12.88
N PHE A 338 -14.32 -8.57 14.14
CA PHE A 338 -15.66 -8.82 14.66
C PHE A 338 -16.76 -8.16 13.82
N ASP A 339 -16.46 -6.99 13.24
CA ASP A 339 -17.36 -6.22 12.40
C ASP A 339 -17.63 -6.83 11.01
N GLY A 340 -16.94 -7.90 10.60
CA GLY A 340 -17.19 -8.65 9.35
C GLY A 340 -16.86 -7.91 8.03
N THR A 341 -16.50 -6.64 8.10
CA THR A 341 -16.20 -5.74 6.97
C THR A 341 -14.71 -5.61 6.67
N LEU A 342 -13.87 -6.35 7.38
CA LEU A 342 -12.43 -6.23 7.26
C LEU A 342 -12.06 -6.49 5.79
N THR A 343 -11.54 -5.45 5.14
CA THR A 343 -11.22 -5.57 3.72
C THR A 343 -10.04 -6.52 3.64
N ARG A 344 -10.25 -7.68 3.00
CA ARG A 344 -9.24 -8.72 2.73
C ARG A 344 -8.05 -8.22 1.90
N ARG A 345 -7.96 -6.91 1.65
CA ARG A 345 -6.98 -6.18 0.86
C ARG A 345 -6.39 -4.98 1.62
N CYS A 346 -6.74 -4.77 2.90
CA CYS A 346 -6.13 -3.71 3.68
C CYS A 346 -4.69 -4.11 4.02
N TRP A 347 -3.73 -3.61 3.25
CA TRP A 347 -2.32 -3.91 3.43
C TRP A 347 -1.85 -3.60 4.86
N LEU A 348 -2.40 -2.58 5.52
CA LEU A 348 -2.01 -2.18 6.87
C LEU A 348 -2.39 -3.24 7.90
N ILE A 349 -3.59 -3.79 7.77
CA ILE A 349 -4.06 -4.88 8.63
C ILE A 349 -3.27 -6.15 8.37
N ILE A 350 -3.01 -6.47 7.10
CA ILE A 350 -2.21 -7.65 6.71
C ILE A 350 -0.80 -7.53 7.30
N TYR A 351 -0.13 -6.42 7.05
CA TYR A 351 1.24 -6.17 7.50
C TYR A 351 1.35 -6.25 9.02
N TRP A 352 0.51 -5.52 9.77
CA TRP A 352 0.60 -5.52 11.22
C TRP A 352 0.12 -6.82 11.89
N SER A 353 -0.81 -7.56 11.27
CA SER A 353 -1.15 -8.91 11.73
C SER A 353 0.05 -9.85 11.59
N PHE A 354 0.75 -9.78 10.45
CA PHE A 354 1.95 -10.57 10.20
C PHE A 354 3.09 -10.19 11.16
N SER A 355 3.40 -8.90 11.31
CA SER A 355 4.45 -8.42 12.22
C SER A 355 4.16 -8.78 13.68
N ALA A 356 2.93 -8.58 14.16
CA ALA A 356 2.56 -8.97 15.52
C ALA A 356 2.66 -10.48 15.74
N CYS A 357 2.23 -11.29 14.75
CA CYS A 357 2.36 -12.75 14.80
C CYS A 357 3.82 -13.18 14.93
N ILE A 358 4.73 -12.59 14.14
CA ILE A 358 6.17 -12.90 14.22
C ILE A 358 6.71 -12.59 15.62
N VAL A 359 6.43 -11.39 16.16
CA VAL A 359 6.93 -11.00 17.48
C VAL A 359 6.45 -11.97 18.56
N LEU A 360 5.17 -12.36 18.53
CA LEU A 360 4.59 -13.33 19.47
C LEU A 360 5.22 -14.72 19.34
N LEU A 361 5.42 -15.21 18.11
CA LEU A 361 6.02 -16.53 17.88
C LEU A 361 7.51 -16.57 18.26
N LEU A 362 8.25 -15.47 18.04
CA LEU A 362 9.63 -15.33 18.50
C LEU A 362 9.70 -15.34 20.03
N ASP A 363 8.81 -14.62 20.70
CA ASP A 363 8.74 -14.60 22.16
C ASP A 363 8.40 -15.98 22.75
N VAL A 364 7.40 -16.67 22.18
CA VAL A 364 7.08 -18.06 22.53
C VAL A 364 8.29 -18.97 22.36
N THR A 365 9.02 -18.83 21.27
CA THR A 365 10.24 -19.61 21.01
C THR A 365 11.31 -19.33 22.06
N SER A 366 11.53 -18.06 22.41
CA SER A 366 12.46 -17.67 23.49
C SER A 366 12.07 -18.32 24.82
N LYS A 367 10.79 -18.20 25.22
CA LYS A 367 10.27 -18.81 26.46
C LYS A 367 10.47 -20.32 26.49
N PHE A 368 10.27 -21.01 25.38
CA PHE A 368 10.55 -22.45 25.29
C PHE A 368 12.04 -22.77 25.47
N LEU A 369 12.94 -21.97 24.89
CA LEU A 369 14.39 -22.15 25.06
C LEU A 369 14.83 -21.89 26.49
N ASP A 370 14.21 -20.92 27.16
CA ASP A 370 14.50 -20.54 28.55
C ASP A 370 13.79 -21.43 29.58
N GLY A 371 12.94 -22.38 29.13
CA GLY A 371 12.14 -23.24 30.00
C GLY A 371 11.01 -22.53 30.74
N ILE A 372 10.62 -21.33 30.30
CA ILE A 372 9.53 -20.53 30.86
C ILE A 372 8.21 -20.99 30.24
N GLN A 373 7.28 -21.47 31.06
CA GLN A 373 5.94 -21.89 30.60
C GLN A 373 4.88 -20.78 30.74
N ASP A 374 5.16 -19.77 31.55
CA ASP A 374 4.19 -18.72 31.85
C ASP A 374 3.90 -17.85 30.62
N GLY A 375 2.63 -17.56 30.38
CA GLY A 375 2.14 -16.76 29.25
C GLY A 375 2.23 -17.39 27.85
N VAL A 376 2.90 -18.55 27.68
CA VAL A 376 3.10 -19.18 26.35
C VAL A 376 1.79 -19.46 25.62
N GLU A 377 0.80 -20.03 26.32
CA GLU A 377 -0.50 -20.36 25.71
C GLU A 377 -1.30 -19.09 25.34
N GLU A 378 -1.15 -18.02 26.13
CA GLU A 378 -1.79 -16.73 25.84
C GLU A 378 -1.19 -16.11 24.57
N ASP A 379 0.14 -16.12 24.44
CA ASP A 379 0.83 -15.62 23.25
C ASP A 379 0.50 -16.45 21.99
N LEU A 380 0.43 -17.77 22.12
CA LEU A 380 -0.02 -18.66 21.04
C LEU A 380 -1.46 -18.36 20.62
N THR A 381 -2.34 -18.05 21.58
CA THR A 381 -3.72 -17.65 21.31
C THR A 381 -3.78 -16.33 20.52
N TYR A 382 -2.99 -15.32 20.90
CA TYR A 382 -2.90 -14.08 20.13
C TYR A 382 -2.29 -14.28 18.75
N ALA A 383 -1.22 -15.07 18.63
CA ALA A 383 -0.57 -15.39 17.37
C ALA A 383 -1.54 -16.09 16.41
N ARG A 384 -2.34 -17.03 16.94
CA ARG A 384 -3.41 -17.67 16.18
C ARG A 384 -4.46 -16.67 15.71
N GLY A 385 -4.89 -15.73 16.55
CA GLY A 385 -5.80 -14.66 16.15
C GLY A 385 -5.24 -13.83 14.97
N CYS A 386 -3.94 -13.54 14.97
CA CYS A 386 -3.29 -12.88 13.84
C CYS A 386 -3.26 -13.76 12.57
N LEU A 387 -3.00 -15.07 12.70
CA LEU A 387 -3.02 -16.00 11.56
C LEU A 387 -4.42 -16.17 10.96
N ASP A 388 -5.43 -16.32 11.80
CA ASP A 388 -6.83 -16.38 11.40
C ASP A 388 -7.23 -15.12 10.62
N MET A 389 -6.64 -13.97 10.96
CA MET A 389 -6.82 -12.74 10.20
C MET A 389 -6.16 -12.74 8.81
N LEU A 390 -5.04 -13.43 8.67
CA LEU A 390 -4.30 -13.50 7.39
C LEU A 390 -4.89 -14.55 6.44
N GLN A 391 -5.51 -15.60 6.97
CA GLN A 391 -6.04 -16.72 6.18
C GLN A 391 -7.00 -16.29 5.05
N PRO A 392 -7.98 -15.39 5.26
CA PRO A 392 -8.86 -14.92 4.18
C PRO A 392 -8.15 -14.10 3.10
N CYS A 393 -7.03 -13.46 3.43
CA CYS A 393 -6.24 -12.65 2.51
C CYS A 393 -5.44 -13.53 1.54
N ALA A 394 -4.94 -14.67 2.00
CA ALA A 394 -4.18 -15.64 1.19
C ALA A 394 -5.02 -16.23 0.04
N ALA A 395 -6.31 -16.49 0.27
CA ALA A 395 -7.20 -17.11 -0.72
C ALA A 395 -7.45 -16.23 -1.97
N MET A 396 -7.17 -14.93 -1.91
CA MET A 396 -7.46 -13.99 -2.99
C MET A 396 -6.25 -13.57 -3.84
N SER A 397 -5.04 -13.98 -3.48
CA SER A 397 -3.83 -13.63 -4.24
C SER A 397 -2.79 -14.72 -4.19
N PRO A 398 -2.76 -15.63 -5.19
CA PRO A 398 -1.65 -16.58 -5.34
C PRO A 398 -0.29 -15.91 -5.66
N LEU A 399 -0.23 -14.58 -5.76
CA LEU A 399 0.98 -13.81 -6.12
C LEU A 399 1.56 -12.94 -5.00
N LEU A 400 0.88 -12.75 -3.86
CA LEU A 400 1.32 -11.84 -2.78
C LEU A 400 2.12 -12.52 -1.66
N ILE A 401 2.28 -13.86 -1.68
CA ILE A 401 2.97 -14.62 -0.61
C ILE A 401 4.46 -14.84 -0.92
N ILE A 402 5.01 -14.21 -1.95
CA ILE A 402 6.44 -14.32 -2.28
C ILE A 402 7.07 -12.93 -2.34
N THR A 403 7.37 -12.38 -1.16
CA THR A 403 8.45 -11.41 -0.96
C THR A 403 9.23 -11.81 0.26
#